data_AF-A0A1X0RLK1-F1
#
_entry.id   AF-A0A1X0RLK1-F1
#
_cell.length_a   1.000
_cell.length_b   1.000
_cell.length_c   1.000
_cell.angle_alpha   90.00
_cell.angle_beta   90.00
_cell.angle_gamma   90.00
#
_symmetry.space_group_name_H-M   'P 1'
#
loop_
_entity.id
_entity.type
_entity.pdbx_description
1 polymer ?
#
loop_
_entity_poly.entity_id
_entity_poly.type
_entity_poly.pdbx_seq_one_letter_code
_entity_poly.pdbx_strand_id
1 'polypeptide(L)'
;MAAQRELKPSICLNFSFFKDYMKELRRVDDNIINRLNSTSTQSEAACADFFRQISEAYARRDETINYCLKIMDEELDKKNKKLQEDPDDFDVKNSIFTQESIRQSISNERYVEEIVRDRTLDVFKNKCRLFDTSPLDK
;
A
#
# COMPACT_ATOMS: atom_id res chain seq x y z
N MET A 1 -13.80 14.11 6.03
CA MET A 1 -14.10 13.05 5.04
C MET A 1 -12.92 13.00 4.08
N ALA A 2 -12.10 11.96 4.12
CA ALA A 2 -10.96 11.84 3.22
C ALA A 2 -11.48 11.63 1.80
N ALA A 3 -11.18 12.57 0.89
CA ALA A 3 -11.51 12.44 -0.52
C ALA A 3 -10.92 11.12 -1.03
N GLN A 4 -11.77 10.22 -1.49
CA GLN A 4 -11.33 8.99 -2.17
C GLN A 4 -10.69 9.44 -3.49
N ARG A 5 -9.36 9.58 -3.50
CA ARG A 5 -8.61 9.76 -4.75
C ARG A 5 -8.77 8.48 -5.55
N GLU A 6 -9.54 8.55 -6.64
CA GLU A 6 -9.63 7.48 -7.63
C GLU A 6 -8.22 7.07 -8.09
N LEU A 7 -7.98 5.76 -8.14
CA LEU A 7 -6.68 5.20 -8.45
C LEU A 7 -6.41 5.33 -9.96
N LYS A 8 -5.54 6.26 -10.35
CA LYS A 8 -5.20 6.50 -11.76
C LYS A 8 -3.96 5.69 -12.18
N PRO A 9 -3.90 5.16 -13.42
CA PRO A 9 -2.71 4.45 -13.93
C PRO A 9 -1.40 5.25 -13.79
N SER A 10 -1.47 6.58 -13.92
CA SER A 10 -0.32 7.47 -13.77
C SER A 10 0.35 7.41 -12.39
N ILE A 11 -0.38 6.98 -11.35
CA ILE A 11 0.18 6.78 -10.00
C ILE A 11 1.16 5.60 -10.02
N CYS A 12 0.85 4.54 -10.76
CA CYS A 12 1.64 3.31 -10.79
C CYS A 12 2.90 3.46 -11.66
N LEU A 13 2.79 4.17 -12.78
CA LEU A 13 3.89 4.37 -13.74
C LEU A 13 4.97 5.36 -13.25
N ASN A 14 4.67 6.11 -12.18
CA ASN A 14 5.60 7.05 -11.55
C ASN A 14 5.81 6.66 -10.08
N PHE A 15 6.99 6.14 -9.77
CA PHE A 15 7.30 5.65 -8.43
C PHE A 15 7.18 6.72 -7.33
N SER A 16 7.46 7.99 -7.63
CA SER A 16 7.30 9.07 -6.65
C SER A 16 5.83 9.29 -6.30
N PHE A 17 4.93 9.28 -7.30
CA PHE A 17 3.50 9.39 -7.06
C PHE A 17 2.94 8.19 -6.30
N PHE A 18 3.40 6.97 -6.64
CA PHE A 18 3.08 5.78 -5.87
C PHE A 18 3.47 5.92 -4.40
N LYS A 19 4.71 6.33 -4.11
CA LYS A 19 5.18 6.53 -2.72
C LYS A 19 4.36 7.58 -1.97
N ASP A 20 4.07 8.72 -2.60
CA ASP A 20 3.26 9.76 -1.99
C ASP A 20 1.84 9.26 -1.67
N TYR A 21 1.26 8.48 -2.58
CA TYR A 21 -0.06 7.88 -2.36
C TYR A 21 -0.04 6.86 -1.22
N MET A 22 0.95 5.96 -1.19
CA MET A 22 1.10 4.98 -0.10
C MET A 22 1.33 5.66 1.25
N LYS A 23 2.10 6.75 1.30
CA LYS A 23 2.29 7.54 2.52
C LYS A 23 0.99 8.13 3.04
N GLU A 24 0.14 8.65 2.16
CA GLU A 24 -1.18 9.16 2.55
C GLU A 24 -2.09 8.05 3.10
N LEU A 25 -2.05 6.84 2.51
CA LEU A 25 -2.77 5.68 3.01
C LEU A 25 -2.23 5.16 4.36
N ARG A 26 -0.95 5.41 4.68
CA ARG A 26 -0.32 5.04 5.96
C ARG A 26 -0.51 6.05 7.08
N ARG A 27 -1.20 7.17 6.85
CA ARG A 27 -1.46 8.16 7.90
C ARG A 27 -2.14 7.59 9.15
N VAL A 28 -2.94 6.53 9.01
CA VAL A 28 -3.57 5.85 10.16
C VAL A 28 -2.50 5.21 11.05
N ASP A 29 -1.55 4.50 10.44
CA ASP A 29 -0.41 3.86 11.11
C ASP A 29 0.57 4.88 11.68
N ASP A 30 0.98 5.89 10.90
CA ASP A 30 1.94 6.93 11.33
C ASP A 30 1.47 7.70 12.57
N ASN A 31 0.14 7.81 12.74
CA ASN A 31 -0.48 8.51 13.85
C ASN A 31 -1.07 7.56 14.91
N ILE A 32 -0.75 6.26 14.87
CA ILE A 32 -1.37 5.27 15.75
C ILE A 32 -1.23 5.63 17.23
N ILE A 33 -0.03 6.02 17.67
CA ILE A 33 0.23 6.37 19.07
C ILE A 33 -0.64 7.55 19.49
N ASN A 34 -0.67 8.61 18.67
CA ASN A 34 -1.44 9.82 18.96
C ASN A 34 -2.94 9.53 19.00
N ARG A 35 -3.44 8.73 18.04
CA ARG A 35 -4.85 8.33 17.98
C ARG A 35 -5.26 7.44 19.16
N LEU A 36 -4.42 6.47 19.54
CA LEU A 36 -4.72 5.60 20.68
C LEU A 36 -4.64 6.35 22.01
N ASN A 37 -3.74 7.32 22.15
CA ASN A 37 -3.68 8.16 23.36
C ASN A 37 -4.92 9.04 23.55
N SER A 38 -5.63 9.40 22.47
CA SER A 38 -6.91 10.12 22.53
C SER A 38 -8.14 9.21 22.48
N THR A 39 -7.95 7.89 22.35
CA THR A 39 -9.04 6.89 22.33
C THR A 39 -9.26 6.36 23.75
N SER A 40 -10.52 6.10 24.11
CA SER A 40 -10.83 5.38 25.35
C SER A 40 -10.51 3.89 25.17
N THR A 41 -9.25 3.51 25.35
CA THR A 41 -8.76 2.14 25.10
C THR A 41 -9.31 1.09 26.08
N GLN A 42 -10.08 1.51 27.08
CA GLN A 42 -10.85 0.63 27.98
C GLN A 42 -12.23 0.29 27.42
N SER A 43 -12.71 1.02 26.41
CA SER A 43 -13.96 0.75 25.72
C SER A 43 -13.71 -0.18 24.55
N GLU A 44 -14.32 -1.37 24.59
CA GLU A 44 -14.27 -2.34 23.51
C GLU A 44 -14.79 -1.74 22.19
N ALA A 45 -15.88 -0.96 22.24
CA ALA A 45 -16.44 -0.29 21.07
C ALA A 45 -15.46 0.71 20.43
N ALA A 46 -14.73 1.47 21.25
CA ALA A 46 -13.75 2.44 20.74
C ALA A 46 -12.54 1.74 20.09
N CYS A 47 -12.07 0.64 20.69
CA CYS A 47 -11.04 -0.21 20.10
C CYS A 47 -11.52 -0.89 18.81
N ALA A 48 -12.77 -1.36 18.75
CA ALA A 48 -13.39 -1.94 17.56
C ALA A 48 -13.45 -0.96 16.40
N ASP A 49 -13.88 0.28 16.67
CA ASP A 49 -13.95 1.33 15.65
C ASP A 49 -12.58 1.70 15.09
N PHE A 50 -11.55 1.72 15.94
CA PHE A 50 -10.19 1.99 15.50
C PHE A 50 -9.59 0.79 14.74
N PHE A 51 -9.85 -0.43 15.20
CA PHE A 51 -9.47 -1.67 14.52
C PHE A 51 -10.07 -1.77 13.11
N ARG A 52 -11.33 -1.37 12.95
CA ARG A 52 -11.98 -1.29 11.63
C ARG A 52 -11.26 -0.31 10.71
N GLN A 53 -10.87 0.87 11.20
CA GLN A 53 -10.13 1.85 10.40
C GLN A 53 -8.76 1.32 9.95
N ILE A 54 -8.05 0.61 10.83
CA ILE A 54 -6.78 -0.05 10.50
C ILE A 54 -7.01 -1.09 9.40
N SER A 55 -8.00 -1.97 9.57
CA SER A 55 -8.33 -3.03 8.63
C SER A 55 -8.72 -2.47 7.25
N GLU A 56 -9.54 -1.43 7.22
CA GLU A 56 -9.92 -0.73 5.97
C GLU A 56 -8.70 -0.09 5.28
N ALA A 57 -7.75 0.46 6.06
CA ALA A 57 -6.52 1.01 5.50
C ALA A 57 -5.63 -0.08 4.89
N TYR A 58 -5.53 -1.25 5.54
CA TYR A 58 -4.75 -2.39 5.05
C TYR A 58 -5.30 -2.92 3.73
N ALA A 59 -6.62 -3.09 3.64
CA ALA A 59 -7.30 -3.52 2.42
C ALA A 59 -7.04 -2.55 1.26
N ARG A 60 -7.21 -1.24 1.49
CA ARG A 60 -6.95 -0.20 0.47
C ARG A 60 -5.51 -0.21 -0.04
N ARG A 61 -4.54 -0.44 0.85
CA ARG A 61 -3.13 -0.54 0.46
C ARG A 61 -2.85 -1.78 -0.35
N ASP A 62 -3.40 -2.94 0.03
CA ASP A 62 -3.25 -4.17 -0.75
C ASP A 62 -3.88 -4.03 -2.14
N GLU A 63 -5.11 -3.50 -2.23
CA GLU A 63 -5.77 -3.18 -3.49
C GLU A 63 -4.92 -2.26 -4.38
N THR A 64 -4.30 -1.23 -3.79
CA THR A 64 -3.43 -0.29 -4.48
C THR A 64 -2.19 -0.96 -5.06
N ILE A 65 -1.51 -1.78 -4.25
CA ILE A 65 -0.31 -2.53 -4.68
C ILE A 65 -0.67 -3.50 -5.81
N ASN A 66 -1.74 -4.28 -5.63
CA ASN A 66 -2.21 -5.25 -6.61
C ASN A 66 -2.60 -4.60 -7.94
N TYR A 67 -3.35 -3.50 -7.88
CA TYR A 67 -3.71 -2.73 -9.06
C TYR A 67 -2.48 -2.20 -9.78
N CYS A 68 -1.54 -1.59 -9.06
CA CYS A 68 -0.35 -1.05 -9.68
C CYS A 68 0.56 -2.12 -10.30
N LEU A 69 0.70 -3.29 -9.67
CA LEU A 69 1.42 -4.41 -10.28
C LEU A 69 0.77 -4.83 -11.60
N LYS A 70 -0.57 -4.95 -11.64
CA LYS A 70 -1.29 -5.27 -12.88
C LYS A 70 -1.06 -4.24 -13.98
N ILE A 71 -1.15 -2.94 -13.68
CA ILE A 71 -0.91 -1.88 -14.67
C ILE A 71 0.54 -1.92 -15.18
N MET A 72 1.52 -2.14 -14.28
CA MET A 72 2.92 -2.25 -14.66
C MET A 72 3.18 -3.47 -15.56
N ASP A 73 2.57 -4.62 -15.25
CA ASP A 73 2.66 -5.83 -16.07
C ASP A 73 2.07 -5.59 -17.48
N GLU A 74 0.89 -4.99 -17.56
CA GLU A 74 0.25 -4.64 -18.84
C GLU A 74 1.09 -3.66 -19.68
N GLU A 75 1.73 -2.67 -19.06
CA GLU A 75 2.58 -1.71 -19.77
C GLU A 75 3.92 -2.32 -20.21
N LEU A 76 4.52 -3.19 -19.39
CA LEU A 76 5.70 -3.95 -19.76
C LEU A 76 5.42 -4.89 -20.93
N ASP A 77 4.29 -5.60 -20.93
CA ASP A 77 3.87 -6.47 -22.03
C ASP A 77 3.72 -5.70 -23.35
N LYS A 78 3.12 -4.51 -23.31
CA LYS A 78 3.01 -3.64 -24.50
C LYS A 78 4.38 -3.22 -25.03
N LYS A 79 5.31 -2.84 -24.14
CA LYS A 79 6.66 -2.43 -24.53
C LYS A 79 7.48 -3.59 -25.05
N ASN A 80 7.37 -4.77 -24.44
CA ASN A 80 8.02 -5.99 -24.91
C ASN A 80 7.55 -6.39 -26.30
N LYS A 81 6.25 -6.26 -26.61
CA LYS A 81 5.72 -6.48 -27.97
C LYS A 81 6.32 -5.49 -28.98
N LYS A 82 6.44 -4.21 -28.63
CA LYS A 82 7.09 -3.21 -29.48
C LYS A 82 8.57 -3.51 -29.72
N LEU A 83 9.28 -3.97 -28.69
CA LEU A 83 10.69 -4.38 -28.83
C LEU A 83 10.85 -5.63 -29.72
N GLN A 84 9.84 -6.51 -29.79
CA GLN A 84 9.85 -7.64 -30.74
C GLN A 84 9.66 -7.18 -32.19
N GLU A 85 8.89 -6.11 -32.41
CA GLU A 85 8.68 -5.51 -33.74
C GLU A 85 9.92 -4.75 -34.21
N ASP A 86 10.62 -4.05 -33.31
CA ASP A 86 11.87 -3.35 -33.56
C ASP A 86 12.93 -3.65 -32.48
N PRO A 87 13.78 -4.68 -32.68
CA PRO A 87 14.79 -5.10 -31.69
C PRO A 87 15.90 -4.09 -31.41
N ASP A 88 16.13 -3.13 -32.32
CA ASP A 88 17.19 -2.14 -32.22
C ASP A 88 16.70 -0.79 -31.65
N ASP A 89 15.44 -0.71 -31.21
CA ASP A 89 14.89 0.46 -30.50
C ASP A 89 15.45 0.55 -29.06
N PHE A 90 16.59 1.23 -28.93
CA PHE A 90 17.25 1.48 -27.65
C PHE A 90 16.40 2.29 -26.66
N ASP A 91 15.54 3.19 -27.14
CA ASP A 91 14.69 4.01 -26.30
C ASP A 91 13.61 3.16 -25.62
N VAL A 92 12.99 2.24 -26.38
CA VAL A 92 12.03 1.27 -25.84
C VAL A 92 12.72 0.35 -24.83
N LYS A 93 13.91 -0.15 -25.13
CA LYS A 93 14.69 -1.02 -24.23
C LYS A 93 15.03 -0.33 -22.90
N ASN A 94 15.52 0.92 -22.95
CA ASN A 94 15.82 1.68 -21.75
C ASN A 94 14.55 1.98 -20.92
N SER A 95 13.44 2.23 -21.60
CA SER A 95 12.15 2.44 -20.95
C SER A 95 11.64 1.18 -20.24
N ILE A 96 11.79 -0.01 -20.83
CA ILE A 96 11.46 -1.30 -20.20
C ILE A 96 12.26 -1.46 -18.91
N PHE A 97 13.59 -1.32 -18.95
CA PHE A 97 14.45 -1.46 -17.77
C PHE A 97 14.01 -0.54 -16.61
N THR A 98 13.68 0.71 -16.94
CA THR A 98 13.18 1.68 -15.95
C THR A 98 11.86 1.21 -15.34
N GLN A 99 10.91 0.75 -16.16
CA GLN A 99 9.61 0.29 -15.69
C GLN A 99 9.72 -1.03 -14.89
N GLU A 100 10.61 -1.95 -15.25
CA GLU A 100 10.89 -3.16 -14.48
C GLU A 100 11.44 -2.83 -13.08
N SER A 101 12.35 -1.85 -12.99
CA SER A 101 12.87 -1.37 -11.70
C SER A 101 11.77 -0.78 -10.81
N ILE A 102 10.86 0.01 -11.40
CA ILE A 102 9.69 0.56 -10.69
C ILE A 102 8.76 -0.57 -10.24
N ARG A 103 8.47 -1.53 -11.11
CA ARG A 103 7.61 -2.68 -10.81
C ARG A 103 8.18 -3.50 -9.64
N GLN A 104 9.49 -3.77 -9.64
CA GLN A 104 10.14 -4.45 -8.54
C GLN A 104 10.04 -3.65 -7.23
N SER A 105 10.20 -2.33 -7.31
CA SER A 105 10.04 -1.46 -6.14
C SER A 105 8.62 -1.49 -5.57
N ILE A 106 7.59 -1.52 -6.44
CA ILE A 106 6.18 -1.68 -6.03
C ILE A 106 5.95 -3.08 -5.43
N SER A 107 6.56 -4.13 -5.98
CA SER A 107 6.44 -5.48 -5.44
C SER A 107 7.05 -5.58 -4.04
N ASN A 108 8.19 -4.94 -3.81
CA ASN A 108 8.86 -4.89 -2.51
C ASN A 108 8.01 -4.16 -1.44
N GLU A 109 7.05 -3.34 -1.87
CA GLU A 109 6.13 -2.65 -0.96
C GLU A 109 5.27 -3.61 -0.14
N ARG A 110 5.06 -4.85 -0.60
CA ARG A 110 4.39 -5.89 0.20
C ARG A 110 5.13 -6.18 1.50
N TYR A 111 6.45 -6.27 1.43
CA TYR A 111 7.28 -6.52 2.61
C TYR A 111 7.28 -5.32 3.57
N VAL A 112 7.28 -4.10 3.02
CA VAL A 112 7.11 -2.88 3.83
C VAL A 112 5.74 -2.89 4.52
N GLU A 113 4.70 -3.31 3.80
CA GLU A 113 3.35 -3.41 4.35
C GLU A 113 3.27 -4.42 5.49
N GLU A 114 3.86 -5.61 5.36
CA GLU A 114 3.94 -6.60 6.44
C GLU A 114 4.58 -5.99 7.71
N ILE A 115 5.73 -5.34 7.58
CA ILE A 115 6.42 -4.70 8.71
C ILE A 115 5.56 -3.61 9.37
N VAL A 116 4.88 -2.79 8.56
CA VAL A 116 4.01 -1.72 9.08
C VAL A 116 2.81 -2.32 9.82
N ARG A 117 2.20 -3.37 9.27
CA ARG A 117 1.08 -4.08 9.91
C ARG A 117 1.48 -4.64 11.26
N ASP A 118 2.59 -5.37 11.34
CA ASP A 118 3.08 -5.96 12.58
C ASP A 118 3.29 -4.89 13.67
N ARG A 119 3.98 -3.81 13.32
CA ARG A 119 4.25 -2.70 14.26
C ARG A 119 2.96 -2.02 14.74
N THR A 120 2.04 -1.76 13.83
CA THR A 120 0.75 -1.13 14.16
C THR A 120 -0.08 -2.05 15.06
N LEU A 121 -0.15 -3.35 14.73
CA LEU A 121 -0.85 -4.35 15.54
C LEU A 121 -0.26 -4.51 16.93
N ASP A 122 1.06 -4.52 17.07
CA ASP A 122 1.74 -4.57 18.37
C ASP A 122 1.35 -3.39 19.26
N VAL A 123 1.37 -2.17 18.71
CA VAL A 123 0.96 -0.97 19.46
C VAL A 123 -0.53 -1.04 19.83
N PHE A 124 -1.38 -1.50 18.91
CA PHE A 124 -2.80 -1.67 19.15
C PHE A 124 -3.06 -2.68 20.27
N LYS A 125 -2.50 -3.90 20.19
CA LYS A 125 -2.64 -4.97 21.20
C LYS A 125 -2.20 -4.49 22.60
N ASN A 126 -1.12 -3.72 22.67
CA ASN A 126 -0.61 -3.19 23.93
C ASN A 126 -1.56 -2.18 24.61
N LYS A 127 -2.30 -1.39 23.82
CA LYS A 127 -3.22 -0.34 24.30
C LYS A 127 -4.65 -0.85 24.49
N CYS A 128 -5.16 -1.63 23.55
CA CYS A 128 -6.50 -2.22 23.52
C CYS A 128 -6.49 -3.68 24.01
N ARG A 129 -6.01 -3.91 25.23
CA ARG A 129 -5.72 -5.26 25.77
C ARG A 129 -6.93 -6.19 25.90
N LEU A 130 -8.12 -5.61 26.03
CA LEU A 130 -9.37 -6.36 26.21
C LEU A 130 -10.05 -6.69 24.87
N PHE A 131 -9.52 -6.18 23.76
CA PHE A 131 -10.10 -6.39 22.43
C PHE A 131 -9.47 -7.61 21.75
N ASP A 132 -10.30 -8.50 21.23
CA ASP A 132 -9.84 -9.66 20.45
C ASP A 132 -9.35 -9.24 19.06
N THR A 133 -8.07 -9.51 18.79
CA THR A 133 -7.38 -9.16 17.55
C THR A 133 -7.18 -10.33 16.60
N SER A 134 -7.66 -11.52 16.98
CA SER A 134 -7.60 -12.75 16.17
C SER A 134 -8.05 -12.59 14.71
N PRO A 135 -9.00 -11.70 14.35
CA PRO A 135 -9.37 -11.48 12.94
C PRO A 135 -8.26 -10.90 12.05
N LEU A 136 -7.19 -10.31 12.60
CA LEU A 136 -6.07 -9.73 11.86
C LEU A 136 -4.77 -10.55 11.92
N ASP A 137 -4.71 -11.61 12.73
CA ASP A 137 -3.54 -12.51 12.83
C ASP A 137 -3.44 -13.51 11.64
N LYS A 138 -3.99 -13.16 10.47
CA LYS A 138 -4.02 -14.00 9.26
C LYS A 138 -3.20 -13.43 8.12
#